data_AF-A0AAX3JMY0-F1
#
_entry.id   AF-A0AAX3JMY0-F1
#
_cell.length_a   1.000
_cell.length_b   1.000
_cell.length_c   1.000
_cell.angle_alpha   90.00
_cell.angle_beta   90.00
_cell.angle_gamma   90.00
#
_symmetry.space_group_name_H-M   'P 1'
#
loop_
_entity.id
_entity.type
_entity.pdbx_description
1 polymer ?
#
loop_
_entity_poly.entity_id
_entity_poly.type
_entity_poly.pdbx_seq_one_letter_code
_entity_poly.pdbx_strand_id
1 'polypeptide(L)'
;MVKFIYYLIMSYTLFLYCCLNRNPMPEGNNPKNDFNSIKGDPHIYIDINTTLAEEEVFNAFKSGLDTIVTNIPKGQNKTKYQGFIEWLSNNPQKKKELANAFSIVYNFLNDRRKRQSSNLTTAQLIINTLKCCTPKPVSAICNDNNHAYQTILGIDRQNLQHALHLCFTFLLQDMFSKNSNEEIFKITIDNLREPFIYIANFIGTDRLEQIIRQNLNDSQKQGLDLLKAALNAKGKLHKFLQLNRDKLKEILNHIYSELEKCGKDDSKKDTFKNAIKNYFNIITERKLDKFVDQVTSDF
;
A
#
# COMPACT_ATOMS: atom_id res chain seq x y z
N MET A 1 24.73 10.47 17.45
CA MET A 1 24.02 9.73 18.51
C MET A 1 22.59 9.33 18.14
N VAL A 2 21.82 10.13 17.39
CA VAL A 2 20.44 9.78 16.98
C VAL A 2 20.34 8.54 16.07
N LYS A 3 21.37 8.28 15.23
CA LYS A 3 21.39 7.09 14.35
C LYS A 3 21.51 5.76 15.09
N PHE A 4 22.07 5.73 16.30
CA PHE A 4 22.22 4.49 17.07
C PHE A 4 20.93 4.10 17.83
N ILE A 5 20.07 5.08 18.13
CA ILE A 5 18.79 4.86 18.83
C ILE A 5 17.82 4.08 17.92
N TYR A 6 17.79 4.37 16.62
CA TYR A 6 16.97 3.62 15.66
C TYR A 6 17.39 2.14 15.52
N TYR A 7 18.69 1.84 15.63
CA TYR A 7 19.17 0.46 15.60
C TYR A 7 18.89 -0.30 16.90
N LEU A 8 18.91 0.38 18.04
CA LEU A 8 18.59 -0.19 19.36
C LEU A 8 17.10 -0.51 19.55
N ILE A 9 16.20 0.28 18.93
CA ILE A 9 14.76 0.01 18.94
C ILE A 9 14.43 -1.19 18.04
N MET A 10 15.12 -1.34 16.90
CA MET A 10 14.94 -2.48 16.00
C MET A 10 15.40 -3.82 16.61
N SER A 11 16.47 -3.83 17.40
CA SER A 11 16.97 -5.06 18.05
C SER A 11 16.09 -5.54 19.21
N TYR A 12 15.41 -4.64 19.93
CA TYR A 12 14.51 -5.02 21.03
C TYR A 12 13.24 -5.74 20.56
N THR A 13 12.73 -5.42 19.36
CA THR A 13 11.55 -6.11 18.79
C THR A 13 11.84 -7.53 18.31
N LEU A 14 13.10 -7.85 17.97
CA LEU A 14 13.52 -9.20 17.60
C LEU A 14 13.65 -10.14 18.82
N PHE A 15 14.06 -9.61 19.98
CA PHE A 15 14.30 -10.42 21.18
C PHE A 15 13.02 -10.84 21.91
N LEU A 16 11.90 -10.13 21.75
CA LEU A 16 10.61 -10.52 22.33
C LEU A 16 9.92 -11.66 21.55
N TYR A 17 10.46 -12.09 20.42
CA TYR A 17 9.88 -13.13 19.56
C TYR A 17 10.34 -14.56 19.89
N CYS A 18 11.23 -14.77 20.88
CA CYS A 18 11.78 -16.08 21.20
C CYS A 18 11.23 -16.75 22.47
N CYS A 19 10.26 -16.15 23.17
CA CYS A 19 9.66 -16.77 24.36
C CYS A 19 8.14 -16.68 24.35
N LEU A 20 7.49 -17.61 23.63
CA LEU A 20 6.19 -18.13 24.02
C LEU A 20 5.96 -19.49 23.34
N ASN A 21 6.64 -20.49 23.90
CA ASN A 21 6.42 -21.88 23.58
C ASN A 21 5.28 -22.41 24.47
N ARG A 22 4.28 -22.99 23.82
CA ARG A 22 3.44 -24.14 24.23
C ARG A 22 2.65 -24.05 25.53
N ASN A 23 1.33 -23.95 25.38
CA ASN A 23 0.40 -24.84 26.09
C ASN A 23 -0.65 -25.36 25.08
N PRO A 24 -0.99 -26.66 25.06
CA PRO A 24 -2.08 -27.17 24.25
C PRO A 24 -3.41 -26.86 24.94
N MET A 25 -4.37 -26.28 24.21
CA MET A 25 -5.76 -26.16 24.69
C MET A 25 -6.64 -27.26 24.07
N PRO A 26 -7.67 -27.72 24.81
CA PRO A 26 -8.35 -28.98 24.58
C PRO A 26 -9.39 -28.94 23.45
N GLU A 27 -9.64 -30.10 22.86
CA GLU A 27 -10.69 -30.37 21.89
C GLU A 27 -12.08 -30.04 22.44
N GLY A 28 -12.87 -29.29 21.67
CA GLY A 28 -14.24 -28.92 21.99
C GLY A 28 -15.09 -28.75 20.74
N ASN A 29 -15.71 -29.86 20.32
CA ASN A 29 -16.97 -30.05 19.58
C ASN A 29 -17.40 -29.02 18.51
N ASN A 30 -17.30 -29.48 17.24
CA ASN A 30 -17.96 -28.93 16.05
C ASN A 30 -19.49 -28.81 16.19
N PRO A 31 -20.05 -27.75 15.59
CA PRO A 31 -21.30 -27.85 14.85
C PRO A 31 -21.01 -27.75 13.34
N LYS A 32 -21.34 -28.82 12.62
CA LYS A 32 -21.53 -28.81 11.16
C LYS A 32 -22.64 -27.80 10.83
N ASN A 33 -22.40 -26.91 9.86
CA ASN A 33 -23.42 -26.51 8.88
C ASN A 33 -22.74 -25.77 7.71
N ASP A 34 -22.77 -26.45 6.57
CA ASP A 34 -22.75 -26.00 5.17
C ASP A 34 -22.40 -24.54 4.89
N PHE A 35 -21.12 -24.31 4.59
CA PHE A 35 -20.73 -23.31 3.60
C PHE A 35 -20.39 -24.03 2.30
N ASN A 36 -21.38 -24.09 1.41
CA ASN A 36 -21.14 -24.41 0.02
C ASN A 36 -20.08 -23.45 -0.55
N SER A 37 -19.16 -24.07 -1.28
CA SER A 37 -17.89 -23.53 -1.70
C SER A 37 -18.09 -22.45 -2.75
N ILE A 38 -17.81 -21.19 -2.41
CA ILE A 38 -17.56 -20.16 -3.43
C ILE A 38 -16.09 -20.29 -3.83
N LYS A 39 -15.85 -21.25 -4.74
CA LYS A 39 -14.72 -21.17 -5.69
C LYS A 39 -15.06 -20.05 -6.67
N GLY A 40 -14.21 -19.04 -6.72
CA GLY A 40 -14.31 -17.95 -7.68
C GLY A 40 -13.95 -16.64 -7.02
N ASP A 41 -12.66 -16.32 -7.02
CA ASP A 41 -12.20 -14.94 -6.85
C ASP A 41 -12.83 -14.14 -8.00
N PRO A 42 -13.81 -13.25 -7.76
CA PRO A 42 -14.30 -12.40 -8.83
C PRO A 42 -13.19 -11.39 -9.04
N HIS A 43 -12.52 -11.47 -10.19
CA HIS A 43 -11.70 -10.37 -10.69
C HIS A 43 -12.48 -9.07 -10.53
N ILE A 44 -12.18 -8.33 -9.47
CA ILE A 44 -12.72 -7.00 -9.24
C ILE A 44 -12.09 -6.16 -10.34
N TYR A 45 -12.86 -5.96 -11.40
CA TYR A 45 -12.60 -4.90 -12.36
C TYR A 45 -12.69 -3.60 -11.55
N ILE A 46 -11.53 -3.00 -11.26
CA ILE A 46 -11.52 -1.67 -10.68
C ILE A 46 -11.91 -0.73 -11.81
N ASP A 47 -13.17 -0.35 -11.83
CA ASP A 47 -13.61 0.76 -12.65
C ASP A 47 -13.14 2.06 -11.98
N ILE A 48 -11.86 2.42 -12.23
CA ILE A 48 -11.27 3.71 -11.79
C ILE A 48 -12.02 4.89 -12.45
N ASN A 49 -12.89 4.61 -13.43
CA ASN A 49 -13.75 5.57 -14.10
C ASN A 49 -15.09 5.84 -13.38
N THR A 50 -15.32 5.31 -12.18
CA THR A 50 -16.45 5.78 -11.37
C THR A 50 -16.23 7.26 -11.03
N THR A 51 -17.08 8.13 -11.58
CA THR A 51 -17.12 9.57 -11.35
C THR A 51 -17.52 9.85 -9.90
N LEU A 52 -16.62 9.56 -8.95
CA LEU A 52 -16.78 10.00 -7.57
C LEU A 52 -16.78 11.51 -7.56
N ALA A 53 -17.64 12.10 -6.74
CA ALA A 53 -17.59 13.53 -6.53
C ALA A 53 -16.20 13.89 -5.99
N GLU A 54 -15.42 14.64 -6.77
CA GLU A 54 -14.06 15.07 -6.41
C GLU A 54 -14.04 15.72 -5.02
N GLU A 55 -15.12 16.44 -4.70
CA GLU A 55 -15.38 17.05 -3.40
C GLU A 55 -15.46 16.02 -2.26
N GLU A 56 -16.14 14.89 -2.47
CA GLU A 56 -16.25 13.80 -1.48
C GLU A 56 -14.89 13.18 -1.18
N VAL A 57 -14.11 12.90 -2.23
CA VAL A 57 -12.77 12.30 -2.12
C VAL A 57 -11.82 13.27 -1.39
N PHE A 58 -11.84 14.55 -1.77
CA PHE A 58 -11.06 15.57 -1.10
C PHE A 58 -11.45 15.72 0.38
N ASN A 59 -12.75 15.73 0.68
CA ASN A 59 -13.22 15.87 2.06
C ASN A 59 -12.82 14.68 2.92
N ALA A 60 -12.78 13.46 2.37
CA ALA A 60 -12.25 12.29 3.06
C ALA A 60 -10.74 12.40 3.33
N PHE A 61 -9.95 12.84 2.35
CA PHE A 61 -8.53 13.13 2.53
C PHE A 61 -8.29 14.16 3.64
N LYS A 62 -8.96 15.31 3.54
CA LYS A 62 -8.87 16.40 4.51
C LYS A 62 -9.28 15.94 5.91
N SER A 63 -10.36 15.15 6.02
CA SER A 63 -10.82 14.62 7.31
C SER A 63 -9.78 13.74 7.99
N GLY A 64 -9.03 12.95 7.22
CA GLY A 64 -7.92 12.15 7.75
C GLY A 64 -6.79 13.02 8.31
N LEU A 65 -6.37 14.04 7.55
CA LEU A 65 -5.35 15.00 8.00
C LEU A 65 -5.83 15.80 9.22
N ASP A 66 -7.04 16.35 9.19
CA ASP A 66 -7.65 17.09 10.31
C ASP A 66 -7.64 16.26 11.60
N THR A 67 -7.95 14.97 11.50
CA THR A 67 -7.98 14.05 12.64
C THR A 67 -6.61 13.89 13.29
N ILE A 68 -5.54 13.78 12.50
CA ILE A 68 -4.18 13.67 13.03
C ILE A 68 -3.67 15.02 13.55
N VAL A 69 -3.87 16.11 12.79
CA VAL A 69 -3.43 17.47 13.16
C VAL A 69 -4.05 17.94 14.46
N THR A 70 -5.28 17.53 14.77
CA THR A 70 -5.95 17.91 16.02
C THR A 70 -5.20 17.44 17.27
N ASN A 71 -4.42 16.36 17.18
CA ASN A 71 -3.61 15.84 18.28
C ASN A 71 -2.22 16.51 18.40
N ILE A 72 -1.87 17.39 17.46
CA ILE A 72 -0.59 18.12 17.50
C ILE A 72 -0.78 19.38 18.36
N PRO A 73 0.16 19.69 19.29
CA PRO A 73 0.12 20.93 20.05
C PRO A 73 -0.03 22.15 19.15
N LYS A 74 -0.74 23.19 19.63
CA LYS A 74 -0.84 24.47 18.90
C LYS A 74 0.58 24.99 18.61
N GLY A 75 0.84 25.37 17.35
CA GLY A 75 2.15 25.84 16.92
C GLY A 75 2.25 26.00 15.40
N GLN A 76 3.46 26.29 14.93
CA GLN A 76 3.75 26.63 13.53
C GLN A 76 3.23 25.58 12.53
N ASN A 77 3.31 24.29 12.85
CA ASN A 77 2.84 23.21 11.98
C ASN A 77 1.31 23.25 11.79
N LYS A 78 0.54 23.55 12.84
CA LYS A 78 -0.93 23.65 12.75
C LYS A 78 -1.35 24.85 11.89
N THR A 79 -0.70 26.00 12.08
CA THR A 79 -0.92 27.19 11.25
C THR A 79 -0.53 26.93 9.79
N LYS A 80 0.59 26.25 9.54
CA LYS A 80 1.03 25.86 8.19
C LYS A 80 -0.02 24.98 7.50
N TYR A 81 -0.53 23.95 8.19
CA TYR A 81 -1.60 23.11 7.65
C TYR A 81 -2.86 23.91 7.32
N GLN A 82 -3.30 24.79 8.23
CA GLN A 82 -4.49 25.62 8.01
C GLN A 82 -4.33 26.54 6.79
N GLY A 83 -3.18 27.21 6.66
CA GLY A 83 -2.86 28.04 5.51
C GLY A 83 -2.80 27.26 4.19
N PHE A 84 -2.36 26.00 4.22
CA PHE A 84 -2.39 25.12 3.05
C PHE A 84 -3.83 24.76 2.63
N ILE A 85 -4.70 24.42 3.59
CA ILE A 85 -6.12 24.12 3.31
C ILE A 85 -6.86 25.35 2.77
N GLU A 86 -6.61 26.53 3.33
CA GLU A 86 -7.17 27.79 2.83
C GLU A 86 -6.67 28.08 1.41
N TRP A 87 -5.37 27.92 1.16
CA TRP A 87 -4.79 28.09 -0.18
C TRP A 87 -5.40 27.13 -1.21
N LEU A 88 -5.62 25.85 -0.86
CA LEU A 88 -6.31 24.90 -1.74
C LEU A 88 -7.75 25.32 -2.06
N SER A 89 -8.42 25.99 -1.12
CA SER A 89 -9.79 26.48 -1.33
C SER A 89 -9.84 27.60 -2.38
N ASN A 90 -8.75 28.37 -2.51
CA ASN A 90 -8.55 29.37 -3.56
C ASN A 90 -7.94 28.78 -4.85
N ASN A 91 -7.60 27.49 -4.89
CA ASN A 91 -6.96 26.81 -6.02
C ASN A 91 -7.73 25.54 -6.42
N PRO A 92 -8.94 25.65 -6.99
CA PRO A 92 -9.83 24.51 -7.25
C PRO A 92 -9.22 23.44 -8.16
N GLN A 93 -8.42 23.82 -9.15
CA GLN A 93 -7.74 22.85 -10.02
C GLN A 93 -6.74 21.99 -9.25
N LYS A 94 -6.01 22.56 -8.30
CA LYS A 94 -5.07 21.83 -7.44
C LYS A 94 -5.80 20.95 -6.44
N LYS A 95 -6.91 21.44 -5.89
CA LYS A 95 -7.82 20.63 -5.05
C LYS A 95 -8.29 19.37 -5.79
N LYS A 96 -8.72 19.53 -7.04
CA LYS A 96 -9.10 18.42 -7.93
C LYS A 96 -7.95 17.45 -8.20
N GLU A 97 -6.76 17.97 -8.50
CA GLU A 97 -5.59 17.14 -8.73
C GLU A 97 -5.22 16.30 -7.50
N LEU A 98 -5.32 16.88 -6.31
CA LEU A 98 -5.10 16.19 -5.03
C LEU A 98 -6.15 15.10 -4.78
N ALA A 99 -7.43 15.41 -5.04
CA ALA A 99 -8.51 14.43 -4.92
C ALA A 99 -8.27 13.24 -5.86
N ASN A 100 -7.89 13.52 -7.11
CA ASN A 100 -7.56 12.49 -8.08
C ASN A 100 -6.37 11.62 -7.62
N ALA A 101 -5.32 12.22 -7.05
CA ALA A 101 -4.20 11.47 -6.49
C ALA A 101 -4.62 10.59 -5.29
N PHE A 102 -5.50 11.09 -4.42
CA PHE A 102 -5.99 10.33 -3.26
C PHE A 102 -7.03 9.26 -3.61
N SER A 103 -7.64 9.32 -4.80
CA SER A 103 -8.70 8.40 -5.24
C SER A 103 -8.32 6.91 -5.10
N ILE A 104 -7.05 6.55 -5.27
CA ILE A 104 -6.54 5.19 -5.08
C ILE A 104 -6.81 4.70 -3.65
N VAL A 105 -6.39 5.49 -2.67
CA VAL A 105 -6.55 5.19 -1.24
C VAL A 105 -8.02 5.24 -0.87
N TYR A 106 -8.74 6.25 -1.36
CA TYR A 106 -10.18 6.41 -1.15
C TYR A 106 -10.96 5.18 -1.65
N ASN A 107 -10.71 4.73 -2.88
CA ASN A 107 -11.40 3.59 -3.48
C ASN A 107 -11.11 2.30 -2.71
N PHE A 108 -9.86 2.09 -2.30
CA PHE A 108 -9.53 0.94 -1.46
C PHE A 108 -10.31 0.94 -0.14
N LEU A 109 -10.35 2.10 0.54
CA LEU A 109 -11.10 2.28 1.78
C LEU A 109 -12.61 2.10 1.56
N ASN A 110 -13.16 2.68 0.49
CA ASN A 110 -14.57 2.57 0.15
C ASN A 110 -14.98 1.13 -0.19
N ASP A 111 -14.13 0.37 -0.88
CA ASP A 111 -14.38 -1.05 -1.18
C ASP A 111 -14.44 -1.88 0.11
N ARG A 112 -13.52 -1.62 1.05
CA ARG A 112 -13.53 -2.27 2.37
C ARG A 112 -14.78 -1.91 3.16
N ARG A 113 -15.15 -0.62 3.19
CA ARG A 113 -16.38 -0.11 3.83
C ARG A 113 -17.62 -0.83 3.31
N LYS A 114 -17.74 -1.00 1.99
CA LYS A 114 -18.84 -1.73 1.35
C LYS A 114 -18.88 -3.21 1.77
N ARG A 115 -17.72 -3.89 1.82
CA ARG A 115 -17.63 -5.30 2.25
C ARG A 115 -18.02 -5.51 3.71
N GLN A 116 -17.84 -4.50 4.55
CA GLN A 116 -18.25 -4.54 5.96
C GLN A 116 -19.72 -4.15 6.17
N SER A 117 -20.47 -3.89 5.08
CA SER A 117 -21.86 -3.41 5.15
C SER A 117 -22.01 -2.19 6.07
N SER A 118 -21.00 -1.32 6.10
CA SER A 118 -21.00 -0.16 6.99
C SER A 118 -21.92 0.93 6.45
N ASN A 119 -22.81 1.43 7.31
CA ASN A 119 -23.67 2.59 7.05
C ASN A 119 -22.91 3.93 7.12
N LEU A 120 -21.64 3.91 7.54
CA LEU A 120 -20.81 5.11 7.60
C LEU A 120 -20.35 5.53 6.21
N THR A 121 -20.03 6.82 6.07
CA THR A 121 -19.27 7.31 4.91
C THR A 121 -17.80 6.89 5.04
N THR A 122 -17.08 6.86 3.92
CA THR A 122 -15.63 6.58 3.93
C THR A 122 -14.87 7.55 4.81
N ALA A 123 -15.22 8.85 4.77
CA ALA A 123 -14.64 9.87 5.64
C ALA A 123 -14.88 9.59 7.13
N GLN A 124 -16.12 9.24 7.50
CA GLN A 124 -16.45 8.92 8.90
C GLN A 124 -15.69 7.68 9.37
N LEU A 125 -15.55 6.66 8.53
CA LEU A 125 -14.78 5.46 8.84
C LEU A 125 -13.29 5.78 9.03
N ILE A 126 -12.69 6.60 8.16
CA ILE A 126 -11.31 7.10 8.34
C ILE A 126 -11.15 7.81 9.70
N ILE A 127 -12.01 8.80 9.99
CA ILE A 127 -11.96 9.57 11.25
C ILE A 127 -12.03 8.63 12.45
N ASN A 128 -12.99 7.71 12.43
CA ASN A 128 -13.25 6.75 13.49
C ASN A 128 -12.07 5.80 13.72
N THR A 129 -11.45 5.31 12.64
CA THR A 129 -10.24 4.47 12.66
C THR A 129 -9.03 5.21 13.22
N LEU A 130 -8.78 6.44 12.78
CA LEU A 130 -7.63 7.24 13.22
C LEU A 130 -7.76 7.64 14.70
N LYS A 131 -8.97 8.00 15.16
CA LYS A 131 -9.25 8.28 16.58
C LYS A 131 -9.09 7.05 17.48
N CYS A 132 -9.10 5.85 16.93
CA CYS A 132 -8.80 4.63 17.70
C CYS A 132 -7.28 4.39 17.85
N CYS A 133 -6.45 4.94 16.95
CA CYS A 133 -4.98 4.80 17.03
C CYS A 133 -4.30 5.79 17.99
N THR A 134 -5.00 6.80 18.48
CA THR A 134 -4.43 7.77 19.44
C THR A 134 -4.32 7.14 20.83
N PRO A 135 -3.24 7.36 21.59
CA PRO A 135 -3.12 6.83 22.95
C PRO A 135 -4.29 7.34 23.80
N LYS A 136 -5.19 6.42 24.19
CA LYS A 136 -6.30 6.67 25.10
C LYS A 136 -6.00 6.05 26.46
N PRO A 137 -6.63 6.53 27.55
CA PRO A 137 -6.71 5.77 28.79
C PRO A 137 -7.30 4.37 28.51
N VAL A 138 -6.85 3.39 29.28
CA VAL A 138 -6.94 1.92 29.12
C VAL A 138 -8.36 1.36 28.88
N SER A 139 -9.42 2.16 28.95
CA SER A 139 -10.82 1.74 28.88
C SER A 139 -11.61 2.22 27.64
N ALA A 140 -10.99 2.93 26.69
CA ALA A 140 -11.70 3.33 25.47
C ALA A 140 -11.79 2.17 24.46
N ILE A 141 -12.78 1.32 24.68
CA ILE A 141 -13.11 0.17 23.86
C ILE A 141 -13.42 0.62 22.42
N CYS A 142 -12.63 0.19 21.43
CA CYS A 142 -12.93 0.38 20.00
C CYS A 142 -13.73 -0.80 19.43
N ASN A 143 -14.78 -1.27 20.12
CA ASN A 143 -15.42 -2.56 19.83
C ASN A 143 -16.67 -2.51 18.94
N ASP A 144 -16.93 -1.40 18.24
CA ASP A 144 -18.02 -1.36 17.26
C ASP A 144 -17.46 -1.42 15.84
N ASN A 145 -18.18 -2.10 14.93
CA ASN A 145 -17.92 -2.15 13.47
C ASN A 145 -17.82 -0.76 12.80
N ASN A 146 -18.05 0.30 13.58
CA ASN A 146 -17.97 1.71 13.22
C ASN A 146 -16.55 2.28 13.23
N HIS A 147 -15.53 1.56 13.71
CA HIS A 147 -14.18 2.10 13.89
C HIS A 147 -13.06 1.36 13.17
N ALA A 148 -13.31 0.21 12.55
CA ALA A 148 -12.23 -0.59 12.04
C ALA A 148 -12.51 -1.11 10.65
N TYR A 149 -11.60 -0.78 9.73
CA TYR A 149 -11.17 -1.75 8.74
C TYR A 149 -10.48 -2.91 9.48
N GLN A 150 -11.28 -3.75 10.16
CA GLN A 150 -10.78 -4.89 10.93
C GLN A 150 -9.95 -5.78 10.01
N THR A 151 -8.82 -6.28 10.53
CA THR A 151 -8.00 -7.28 9.86
C THR A 151 -8.91 -8.46 9.51
N ILE A 152 -9.17 -8.69 8.23
CA ILE A 152 -9.83 -9.93 7.82
C ILE A 152 -8.88 -11.07 8.21
N LEU A 153 -9.30 -11.91 9.15
CA LEU A 153 -8.55 -13.08 9.58
C LEU A 153 -8.14 -13.90 8.35
N GLY A 154 -6.83 -14.09 8.18
CA GLY A 154 -6.26 -14.92 7.12
C GLY A 154 -5.69 -14.19 5.88
N ILE A 155 -5.84 -12.87 5.75
CA ILE A 155 -5.42 -12.15 4.53
C ILE A 155 -4.36 -11.05 4.78
N ASP A 156 -4.39 -10.35 5.91
CA ASP A 156 -3.50 -9.21 6.17
C ASP A 156 -2.64 -9.43 7.43
N ARG A 157 -1.31 -9.48 7.27
CA ARG A 157 -0.34 -9.52 8.38
C ARG A 157 -0.13 -8.15 9.05
N GLN A 158 -0.68 -7.08 8.48
CA GLN A 158 -0.54 -5.71 8.99
C GLN A 158 -1.89 -5.21 9.52
N ASN A 159 -1.88 -4.61 10.72
CA ASN A 159 -3.05 -3.94 11.26
C ASN A 159 -3.38 -2.73 10.36
N LEU A 160 -4.44 -2.86 9.54
CA LEU A 160 -4.82 -1.85 8.55
C LEU A 160 -5.10 -0.48 9.18
N GLN A 161 -5.59 -0.48 10.42
CA GLN A 161 -5.76 0.72 11.24
C GLN A 161 -4.43 1.45 11.47
N HIS A 162 -3.39 0.70 11.86
CA HIS A 162 -2.06 1.23 12.08
C HIS A 162 -1.41 1.71 10.78
N ALA A 163 -1.58 0.97 9.68
CA ALA A 163 -1.09 1.38 8.37
C ALA A 163 -1.76 2.68 7.89
N LEU A 164 -3.07 2.84 8.07
CA LEU A 164 -3.78 4.08 7.76
C LEU A 164 -3.27 5.25 8.62
N HIS A 165 -3.06 5.01 9.92
CA HIS A 165 -2.52 6.02 10.82
C HIS A 165 -1.10 6.47 10.42
N LEU A 166 -0.21 5.52 10.11
CA LEU A 166 1.13 5.83 9.62
C LEU A 166 1.08 6.61 8.31
N CYS A 167 0.21 6.24 7.37
CA CYS A 167 0.06 6.92 6.09
C CYS A 167 -0.24 8.42 6.27
N PHE A 168 -1.27 8.76 7.03
CA PHE A 168 -1.61 10.17 7.29
C PHE A 168 -0.55 10.90 8.13
N THR A 169 0.11 10.20 9.06
CA THR A 169 1.18 10.79 9.89
C THR A 169 2.40 11.17 9.05
N PHE A 170 2.87 10.27 8.17
CA PHE A 170 4.01 10.55 7.30
C PHE A 170 3.69 11.63 6.27
N LEU A 171 2.48 11.61 5.68
CA LEU A 171 2.03 12.69 4.80
C LEU A 171 2.15 14.05 5.50
N LEU A 172 1.64 14.19 6.73
CA LEU A 172 1.75 15.44 7.48
C LEU A 172 3.20 15.82 7.81
N GLN A 173 4.04 14.85 8.18
CA GLN A 173 5.46 15.12 8.44
C GLN A 173 6.15 15.70 7.21
N ASP A 174 5.91 15.12 6.03
CA ASP A 174 6.46 15.61 4.78
C ASP A 174 5.92 16.99 4.42
N MET A 175 4.61 17.22 4.60
CA MET A 175 4.02 18.55 4.44
C MET A 175 4.70 19.59 5.35
N PHE A 176 4.93 19.25 6.62
CA PHE A 176 5.56 20.17 7.57
C PHE A 176 7.03 20.48 7.28
N SER A 177 7.71 19.59 6.56
CA SER A 177 9.10 19.79 6.11
C SER A 177 9.24 20.85 5.00
N LYS A 178 8.13 21.28 4.38
CA LYS A 178 8.14 22.24 3.26
C LYS A 178 7.82 23.66 3.69
N ASN A 179 8.27 24.65 2.93
CA ASN A 179 8.20 26.06 3.34
C ASN A 179 7.07 26.84 2.66
N SER A 180 6.61 26.39 1.48
CA SER A 180 5.52 27.02 0.73
C SER A 180 4.38 26.06 0.46
N ASN A 181 3.17 26.59 0.23
CA ASN A 181 2.00 25.78 -0.14
C ASN A 181 2.21 25.01 -1.45
N GLU A 182 3.00 25.56 -2.38
CA GLU A 182 3.36 24.89 -3.63
C GLU A 182 4.21 23.63 -3.39
N GLU A 183 5.22 23.76 -2.53
CA GLU A 183 6.06 22.63 -2.15
C GLU A 183 5.28 21.57 -1.35
N ILE A 184 4.38 22.01 -0.45
CA ILE A 184 3.46 21.13 0.28
C ILE A 184 2.57 20.36 -0.69
N PHE A 185 1.99 21.05 -1.68
CA PHE A 185 1.16 20.43 -2.72
C PHE A 185 1.96 19.38 -3.48
N LYS A 186 3.13 19.75 -4.00
CA LYS A 186 3.99 18.87 -4.78
C LYS A 186 4.37 17.60 -4.00
N ILE A 187 4.89 17.74 -2.78
CA ILE A 187 5.29 16.56 -1.99
C ILE A 187 4.10 15.66 -1.63
N THR A 188 2.92 16.25 -1.40
CA THR A 188 1.71 15.47 -1.11
C THR A 188 1.27 14.68 -2.35
N ILE A 189 1.29 15.30 -3.53
CA ILE A 189 1.00 14.64 -4.80
C ILE A 189 2.00 13.52 -5.08
N ASP A 190 3.30 13.80 -4.92
CA ASP A 190 4.36 12.81 -5.15
C ASP A 190 4.16 11.59 -4.24
N ASN A 191 3.90 11.81 -2.95
CA ASN A 191 3.63 10.73 -1.99
C ASN A 191 2.35 9.91 -2.30
N LEU A 192 1.34 10.54 -2.90
CA LEU A 192 0.08 9.86 -3.26
C LEU A 192 0.18 9.11 -4.61
N ARG A 193 0.90 9.67 -5.59
CA ARG A 193 1.04 9.11 -6.95
C ARG A 193 2.17 8.11 -7.09
N GLU A 194 3.25 8.31 -6.35
CA GLU A 194 4.35 7.37 -6.24
C GLU A 194 4.24 6.75 -4.85
N PRO A 195 3.39 5.71 -4.68
CA PRO A 195 3.06 5.15 -3.38
C PRO A 195 4.27 4.42 -2.79
N PHE A 196 5.31 5.15 -2.39
CA PHE A 196 6.53 4.59 -1.82
C PHE A 196 6.18 3.99 -0.47
N ILE A 197 6.26 2.66 -0.44
CA ILE A 197 6.17 1.75 0.71
C ILE A 197 4.84 1.82 1.49
N TYR A 198 4.42 2.98 2.00
CA TYR A 198 3.29 3.09 2.93
C TYR A 198 1.93 2.85 2.26
N ILE A 199 1.64 3.55 1.15
CA ILE A 199 0.40 3.32 0.40
C ILE A 199 0.43 1.95 -0.27
N ALA A 200 1.58 1.53 -0.82
CA ALA A 200 1.75 0.21 -1.41
C ALA A 200 1.46 -0.93 -0.41
N ASN A 201 2.00 -0.85 0.80
CA ASN A 201 1.71 -1.81 1.87
C ASN A 201 0.23 -1.75 2.29
N PHE A 202 -0.34 -0.55 2.30
CA PHE A 202 -1.72 -0.32 2.71
C PHE A 202 -2.75 -0.92 1.72
N ILE A 203 -2.57 -0.74 0.41
CA ILE A 203 -3.53 -1.19 -0.61
C ILE A 203 -3.35 -2.66 -1.03
N GLY A 204 -2.21 -3.25 -0.72
CA GLY A 204 -1.86 -4.63 -1.05
C GLY A 204 -1.40 -4.84 -2.50
N THR A 205 -0.83 -6.02 -2.75
CA THR A 205 -0.14 -6.35 -4.01
C THR A 205 -1.03 -6.27 -5.24
N ASP A 206 -2.26 -6.79 -5.18
CA ASP A 206 -3.10 -6.93 -6.37
C ASP A 206 -3.54 -5.55 -6.90
N ARG A 207 -3.87 -4.63 -5.98
CA ARG A 207 -4.23 -3.25 -6.34
C ARG A 207 -3.02 -2.45 -6.80
N LEU A 208 -1.87 -2.64 -6.14
CA LEU A 208 -0.62 -2.03 -6.55
C LEU A 208 -0.23 -2.46 -7.97
N GLU A 209 -0.35 -3.74 -8.29
CA GLU A 209 -0.10 -4.28 -9.63
C GLU A 209 -1.00 -3.62 -10.68
N GLN A 210 -2.31 -3.52 -10.40
CA GLN A 210 -3.27 -2.89 -11.31
C GLN A 210 -2.93 -1.43 -11.61
N ILE A 211 -2.55 -0.65 -10.59
CA ILE A 211 -2.13 0.75 -10.74
C ILE A 211 -0.86 0.86 -11.57
N ILE A 212 0.12 0.00 -11.32
CA ILE A 212 1.38 -0.02 -12.07
C ILE A 212 1.10 -0.32 -13.55
N ARG A 213 0.26 -1.33 -13.84
CA ARG A 213 -0.10 -1.73 -15.22
C ARG A 213 -0.69 -0.60 -16.06
N GLN A 214 -1.36 0.37 -15.46
CA GLN A 214 -1.92 1.53 -16.18
C GLN A 214 -0.83 2.44 -16.77
N ASN A 215 0.38 2.39 -16.21
CA ASN A 215 1.52 3.22 -16.61
C ASN A 215 2.59 2.44 -17.39
N LEU A 216 2.29 1.18 -17.75
CA LEU A 216 3.16 0.29 -18.53
C LEU A 216 2.67 0.23 -19.98
N ASN A 217 3.61 0.13 -20.92
CA ASN A 217 3.30 -0.27 -22.30
C ASN A 217 3.06 -1.79 -22.39
N ASP A 218 2.65 -2.28 -23.57
CA ASP A 218 2.26 -3.69 -23.71
C ASP A 218 3.43 -4.66 -23.52
N SER A 219 4.62 -4.31 -24.00
CA SER A 219 5.86 -5.07 -23.77
C SER A 219 6.17 -5.20 -22.27
N GLN A 220 6.06 -4.11 -21.52
CA GLN A 220 6.28 -4.10 -20.07
C GLN A 220 5.23 -4.91 -19.32
N LYS A 221 3.95 -4.87 -19.75
CA LYS A 221 2.90 -5.71 -19.17
C LYS A 221 3.21 -7.20 -19.37
N GLN A 222 3.67 -7.59 -20.56
CA GLN A 222 4.09 -8.97 -20.83
C GLN A 222 5.31 -9.39 -19.99
N GLY A 223 6.30 -8.50 -19.83
CA GLY A 223 7.42 -8.73 -18.91
C GLY A 223 6.95 -8.93 -17.46
N LEU A 224 5.95 -8.16 -17.02
CA LEU A 224 5.37 -8.28 -15.68
C LEU A 224 4.59 -9.59 -15.51
N ASP A 225 3.84 -10.02 -16.53
CA ASP A 225 3.14 -11.31 -16.54
C ASP A 225 4.11 -12.47 -16.39
N LEU A 226 5.22 -12.45 -17.13
CA LEU A 226 6.27 -13.47 -17.02
C LEU A 226 6.93 -13.46 -15.64
N LEU A 227 7.28 -12.28 -15.11
CA LEU A 227 7.85 -12.14 -13.78
C LEU A 227 6.91 -12.70 -12.71
N LYS A 228 5.63 -12.34 -12.76
CA LYS A 228 4.60 -12.84 -11.84
C LYS A 228 4.49 -14.36 -11.89
N ALA A 229 4.46 -14.94 -13.10
CA ALA A 229 4.44 -16.38 -13.29
C ALA A 229 5.71 -17.07 -12.74
N ALA A 230 6.88 -16.48 -12.95
CA ALA A 230 8.16 -17.02 -12.50
C ALA A 230 8.31 -17.01 -10.97
N LEU A 231 7.91 -15.91 -10.31
CA LEU A 231 8.10 -15.77 -8.88
C LEU A 231 7.19 -16.69 -8.06
N ASN A 232 5.94 -16.88 -8.50
CA ASN A 232 4.88 -17.60 -7.79
C ASN A 232 4.84 -17.32 -6.26
N ALA A 233 5.23 -16.10 -5.87
CA ALA A 233 5.42 -15.68 -4.49
C ALA A 233 4.97 -14.22 -4.35
N LYS A 234 3.75 -14.02 -3.85
CA LYS A 234 3.10 -12.70 -3.73
C LYS A 234 3.98 -11.66 -3.04
N GLY A 235 4.69 -12.05 -1.98
CA GLY A 235 5.59 -11.14 -1.25
C GLY A 235 6.78 -10.63 -2.06
N LYS A 236 7.34 -11.43 -2.99
CA LYS A 236 8.46 -11.00 -3.84
C LYS A 236 7.99 -10.07 -4.94
N LEU A 237 6.85 -10.40 -5.56
CA LEU A 237 6.18 -9.52 -6.51
C LEU A 237 5.87 -8.17 -5.85
N HIS A 238 5.30 -8.18 -4.63
CA HIS A 238 4.99 -6.97 -3.88
C HIS A 238 6.21 -6.06 -3.71
N LYS A 239 7.36 -6.62 -3.33
CA LYS A 239 8.61 -5.86 -3.20
C LYS A 239 9.11 -5.32 -4.54
N PHE A 240 9.02 -6.11 -5.60
CA PHE A 240 9.38 -5.65 -6.95
C PHE A 240 8.52 -4.45 -7.38
N LEU A 241 7.22 -4.51 -7.13
CA LEU A 241 6.28 -3.44 -7.45
C LEU A 241 6.51 -2.16 -6.63
N GLN A 242 7.31 -2.21 -5.56
CA GLN A 242 7.71 -1.04 -4.76
C GLN A 242 9.00 -0.36 -5.24
N LEU A 243 9.65 -0.89 -6.28
CA LEU A 243 10.82 -0.23 -6.87
C LEU A 243 10.44 1.12 -7.46
N ASN A 244 11.43 2.01 -7.57
CA ASN A 244 11.23 3.25 -8.30
C ASN A 244 10.82 2.94 -9.76
N ARG A 245 10.04 3.85 -10.34
CA ARG A 245 9.40 3.65 -11.65
C ARG A 245 10.38 3.30 -12.76
N ASP A 246 11.52 3.98 -12.81
CA ASP A 246 12.50 3.81 -13.88
C ASP A 246 13.18 2.44 -13.78
N LYS A 247 13.59 2.04 -12.57
CA LYS A 247 14.17 0.71 -12.31
C LYS A 247 13.19 -0.41 -12.60
N LEU A 248 11.93 -0.24 -12.20
CA LEU A 248 10.85 -1.19 -12.50
C LEU A 248 10.72 -1.35 -14.02
N LYS A 249 10.64 -0.25 -14.78
CA LYS A 249 10.51 -0.28 -16.24
C LYS A 249 11.74 -0.88 -16.93
N GLU A 250 12.94 -0.55 -16.47
CA GLU A 250 14.20 -1.12 -16.96
C GLU A 250 14.18 -2.64 -16.86
N ILE A 251 13.86 -3.18 -15.68
CA ILE A 251 13.79 -4.64 -15.46
C ILE A 251 12.69 -5.27 -16.32
N LEU A 252 11.50 -4.66 -16.41
CA LEU A 252 10.42 -5.21 -17.23
C LEU A 252 10.75 -5.22 -18.73
N ASN A 253 11.43 -4.19 -19.23
CA ASN A 253 11.91 -4.14 -20.61
C ASN A 253 12.93 -5.25 -20.88
N HIS A 254 13.86 -5.47 -19.95
CA HIS A 254 14.84 -6.55 -20.06
C HIS A 254 14.18 -7.93 -20.09
N ILE A 255 13.24 -8.18 -19.17
CA ILE A 255 12.50 -9.44 -19.13
C ILE A 255 11.77 -9.67 -20.46
N TYR A 256 11.16 -8.63 -21.02
CA TYR A 256 10.49 -8.72 -22.31
C TYR A 256 11.46 -9.02 -23.46
N SER A 257 12.61 -8.34 -23.54
CA SER A 257 13.59 -8.58 -24.62
C SER A 257 14.17 -10.00 -24.58
N GLU A 258 14.43 -10.54 -23.39
CA GLU A 258 14.87 -11.94 -23.24
C GLU A 258 13.73 -12.94 -23.54
N LEU A 259 12.48 -12.58 -23.22
CA LEU A 259 11.32 -13.39 -23.62
C LEU A 259 11.16 -13.46 -25.14
N GLU A 260 11.42 -12.36 -25.86
CA GLU A 260 11.36 -12.35 -27.33
C GLU A 260 12.40 -13.28 -27.96
N LYS A 261 13.61 -13.37 -27.39
CA LYS A 261 14.67 -14.30 -27.84
C LYS A 261 14.25 -15.77 -27.71
N CYS A 262 13.36 -16.09 -26.77
CA CYS A 262 12.83 -17.44 -26.59
C CYS A 262 11.84 -17.84 -27.71
N GLY A 263 11.24 -16.87 -28.41
CA GLY A 263 10.28 -17.12 -29.49
C GLY A 263 9.09 -18.01 -29.06
N LYS A 264 8.84 -19.08 -29.83
CA LYS A 264 7.78 -20.07 -29.56
C LYS A 264 8.27 -21.30 -28.78
N ASP A 265 9.51 -21.29 -28.32
CA ASP A 265 10.10 -22.41 -27.58
C ASP A 265 9.72 -22.34 -26.09
N ASP A 266 8.81 -23.22 -25.67
CA ASP A 266 8.34 -23.27 -24.28
C ASP A 266 9.43 -23.75 -23.32
N SER A 267 10.37 -24.59 -23.78
CA SER A 267 11.49 -25.05 -22.95
C SER A 267 12.42 -23.89 -22.60
N LYS A 268 12.75 -23.04 -23.58
CA LYS A 268 13.54 -21.82 -23.32
C LYS A 268 12.84 -20.86 -22.38
N LYS A 269 11.53 -20.65 -22.55
CA LYS A 269 10.74 -19.81 -21.65
C LYS A 269 10.76 -20.32 -20.21
N ASP A 270 10.64 -21.63 -20.02
CA ASP A 270 10.65 -22.22 -18.68
C ASP A 270 12.04 -22.15 -18.03
N THR A 271 13.11 -22.34 -18.81
CA THR A 271 14.48 -22.09 -18.34
C THR A 271 14.67 -20.63 -17.93
N PHE A 272 14.17 -19.68 -18.73
CA PHE A 272 14.25 -18.25 -18.41
C PHE A 272 13.44 -17.88 -17.15
N LYS A 273 12.22 -18.41 -16.98
CA LYS A 273 11.44 -18.26 -15.73
C LYS A 273 12.22 -18.79 -14.52
N ASN A 274 12.91 -19.91 -14.66
CA ASN A 274 13.73 -20.47 -13.59
C ASN A 274 14.93 -19.57 -13.27
N ALA A 275 15.58 -18.96 -14.26
CA ALA A 275 16.63 -17.97 -14.03
C ALA A 275 16.13 -16.75 -13.24
N ILE A 276 14.97 -16.20 -13.62
CA ILE A 276 14.30 -15.11 -12.86
C ILE A 276 14.03 -15.55 -11.42
N LYS A 277 13.39 -16.70 -11.23
CA LYS A 277 13.04 -17.23 -9.90
C LYS A 277 14.28 -17.41 -9.03
N ASN A 278 15.34 -18.00 -9.58
CA ASN A 278 16.59 -18.26 -8.89
C ASN A 278 17.25 -16.97 -8.43
N TYR A 279 17.30 -15.97 -9.31
CA TYR A 279 17.83 -14.66 -8.97
C TYR A 279 17.08 -14.05 -7.77
N PHE A 280 15.75 -13.98 -7.83
CA PHE A 280 14.93 -13.46 -6.74
C PHE A 280 14.92 -14.33 -5.46
N ASN A 281 15.47 -15.54 -5.48
CA ASN A 281 15.65 -16.38 -4.28
C ASN A 281 16.89 -15.99 -3.47
N ILE A 282 17.93 -15.46 -4.11
CA ILE A 282 19.25 -15.23 -3.48
C ILE A 282 19.63 -13.74 -3.37
N ILE A 283 18.84 -12.87 -3.99
CA ILE A 283 19.14 -11.44 -4.11
C ILE A 283 18.63 -10.63 -2.91
N THR A 284 19.39 -9.62 -2.51
CA THR A 284 18.92 -8.53 -1.66
C THR A 284 18.54 -7.33 -2.52
N GLU A 285 17.73 -6.40 -2.00
CA GLU A 285 17.25 -5.23 -2.77
C GLU A 285 18.38 -4.44 -3.45
N ARG A 286 19.55 -4.32 -2.80
CA ARG A 286 20.73 -3.61 -3.33
C ARG A 286 21.43 -4.31 -4.50
N LYS A 287 21.11 -5.56 -4.78
CA LYS A 287 21.76 -6.32 -5.85
C LYS A 287 20.90 -6.38 -7.11
N LEU A 288 19.64 -5.92 -7.08
CA LEU A 288 18.73 -5.84 -8.23
C LEU A 288 19.32 -5.05 -9.42
N ASP A 289 20.28 -4.16 -9.18
CA ASP A 289 20.99 -3.45 -10.25
C ASP A 289 21.71 -4.40 -11.21
N LYS A 290 22.08 -5.61 -10.76
CA LYS A 290 22.73 -6.63 -11.58
C LYS A 290 21.74 -7.55 -12.29
N PHE A 291 20.44 -7.30 -12.21
CA PHE A 291 19.43 -8.20 -12.77
C PHE A 291 19.59 -8.32 -14.28
N VAL A 292 19.71 -7.16 -14.97
CA VAL A 292 19.86 -7.05 -16.42
C VAL A 292 21.08 -7.82 -16.91
N ASP A 293 22.19 -7.76 -16.17
CA ASP A 293 23.44 -8.42 -16.55
C ASP A 293 23.46 -9.93 -16.28
N GLN A 294 22.67 -10.42 -15.31
CA GLN A 294 22.78 -11.78 -14.79
C GLN A 294 21.64 -12.71 -15.19
N VAL A 295 20.54 -12.17 -15.68
CA VAL A 295 19.31 -12.94 -15.96
C VAL A 295 19.01 -12.82 -17.45
N THR A 296 19.63 -13.67 -18.27
CA THR A 296 19.42 -13.72 -19.72
C THR A 296 18.68 -15.01 -20.12
N SER A 297 18.28 -15.13 -21.38
CA SER A 297 17.70 -16.36 -21.96
C SER A 297 18.71 -17.25 -22.70
N ASP A 298 20.00 -16.90 -22.65
CA ASP A 298 21.08 -17.50 -23.46
C ASP A 298 21.62 -18.80 -22.80
N PHE A 299 20.73 -19.78 -22.57
CA PHE A 299 21.05 -21.09 -21.98
C PHE A 299 20.99 -22.23 -22.99
#